data_AF-A0A1Y4UWH9-F1
#
_entry.id   AF-A0A1Y4UWH9-F1
#
_cell.length_a   1.000
_cell.length_b   1.000
_cell.length_c   1.000
_cell.angle_alpha   90.00
_cell.angle_beta   90.00
_cell.angle_gamma   90.00
#
_symmetry.space_group_name_H-M   'P 1'
#
loop_
_entity.id
_entity.type
_entity.pdbx_description
1 polymer ?
#
loop_
_entity_poly.entity_id
_entity_poly.type
_entity_poly.pdbx_seq_one_letter_code
_entity_poly.pdbx_strand_id
1 'polypeptide(L)' 'MIYSIAETAKANNLKPYDYFVYLLEEIPKHMDDTDRSFLNDLLPWSPNLPDGIRKN' A
#
# COMPACT_ATOMS: atom_id res chain seq x y z
N MET A 1 -14.33 5.98 -1.57
CA MET A 1 -13.08 5.34 -2.00
C MET A 1 -11.98 5.43 -0.95
N ILE A 2 -11.54 6.63 -0.53
CA ILE A 2 -10.44 6.78 0.47
C ILE A 2 -10.76 6.09 1.82
N TYR A 3 -12.00 6.22 2.32
CA TYR A 3 -12.42 5.51 3.53
C TYR A 3 -12.34 3.98 3.38
N SER A 4 -12.69 3.39 2.23
CA SER A 4 -12.68 1.93 2.09
C SER A 4 -11.27 1.34 1.99
N ILE A 5 -10.30 2.08 1.44
CA ILE A 5 -8.90 1.65 1.44
C ILE A 5 -8.28 1.76 2.84
N ALA A 6 -8.66 2.79 3.62
CA ALA A 6 -8.26 2.91 5.02
C ALA A 6 -8.84 1.78 5.89
N GLU A 7 -10.11 1.44 5.71
CA GLU A 7 -10.73 0.28 6.38
C GLU A 7 -10.05 -1.04 5.97
N THR A 8 -9.79 -1.23 4.68
CA THR A 8 -9.09 -2.44 4.18
C THR A 8 -7.69 -2.55 4.75
N ALA A 9 -6.94 -1.44 4.83
CA ALA A 9 -5.62 -1.41 5.46
C ALA A 9 -5.69 -1.79 6.94
N LYS A 10 -6.68 -1.27 7.68
CA LYS A 10 -6.91 -1.65 9.09
C LYS A 10 -7.23 -3.15 9.23
N ALA A 11 -8.08 -3.69 8.35
CA ALA A 11 -8.46 -5.10 8.35
C ALA A 11 -7.28 -6.04 8.03
N ASN A 12 -6.25 -5.57 7.33
CA ASN A 12 -5.02 -6.31 7.00
C ASN A 12 -3.85 -6.03 7.96
N ASN A 13 -4.14 -5.56 9.18
CA ASN A 13 -3.15 -5.26 10.21
C ASN A 13 -2.10 -4.22 9.81
N LEU A 14 -2.43 -3.31 8.90
CA LEU A 14 -1.56 -2.19 8.54
C LEU A 14 -1.82 -0.98 9.45
N LYS A 15 -0.79 -0.17 9.64
CA LYS A 15 -0.87 1.19 10.15
C LYS A 15 -1.32 2.09 8.99
N PRO A 16 -2.57 2.61 8.96
CA PRO A 16 -3.10 3.24 7.75
C PRO A 16 -2.30 4.46 7.31
N TYR A 17 -1.82 5.27 8.27
CA TYR A 17 -1.00 6.43 7.97
C TYR A 17 0.29 6.03 7.22
N ASP A 18 1.07 5.12 7.79
CA ASP A 18 2.33 4.66 7.19
C ASP A 18 2.11 3.99 5.83
N TYR A 19 1.03 3.21 5.70
CA TYR A 19 0.64 2.60 4.43
C TYR A 19 0.32 3.65 3.35
N PHE A 20 -0.42 4.71 3.69
CA PHE A 20 -0.70 5.78 2.72
C PHE A 20 0.54 6.57 2.35
N VAL A 21 1.44 6.86 3.30
CA VAL A 21 2.73 7.49 3.00
C VAL A 21 3.50 6.63 1.99
N TYR A 22 3.62 5.34 2.24
CA TYR A 22 4.28 4.40 1.33
C TYR A 22 3.63 4.38 -0.07
N LEU A 23 2.30 4.30 -0.16
CA LEU A 23 1.60 4.36 -1.46
C LEU A 23 1.89 5.65 -2.23
N LEU A 24 1.86 6.79 -1.54
CA LEU A 24 2.10 8.11 -2.15
C LEU A 24 3.56 8.30 -2.56
N GLU A 25 4.49 7.55 -1.97
CA GLU A 25 5.90 7.53 -2.34
C GLU A 25 6.19 6.56 -3.49
N GLU A 26 5.60 5.36 -3.50
CA GLU A 26 5.87 4.33 -4.51
C GLU A 26 5.15 4.56 -5.83
N ILE A 27 3.87 4.94 -5.80
CA ILE A 27 3.07 5.09 -7.04
C ILE A 27 3.73 6.06 -8.05
N PRO A 28 4.25 7.24 -7.65
CA PRO A 28 4.92 8.15 -8.57
C PRO A 28 6.13 7.55 -9.28
N LYS A 29 6.83 6.58 -8.68
CA LYS A 29 8.02 5.95 -9.25
C LYS A 29 7.70 5.09 -10.48
N HIS A 30 6.45 4.66 -10.61
CA HIS A 30 5.97 3.75 -11.65
C HIS A 30 5.01 4.45 -12.64
N MET A 31 4.94 5.79 -12.64
CA MET A 31 3.97 6.51 -13.49
C MET A 31 4.22 6.29 -14.99
N ASP A 32 5.49 6.23 -15.39
CA ASP A 32 5.93 6.00 -16.78
C ASP A 32 5.91 4.51 -17.18
N ASP A 33 5.73 3.61 -16.22
CA ASP A 33 5.66 2.18 -16.50
C ASP A 33 4.38 1.84 -17.28
N THR A 34 4.53 1.06 -18.34
CA THR A 34 3.39 0.50 -19.09
C THR A 34 2.81 -0.74 -18.41
N ASP A 35 3.66 -1.47 -17.68
CA ASP A 35 3.24 -2.58 -16.83
C ASP A 35 2.71 -2.06 -15.49
N ARG A 36 1.55 -2.59 -15.08
CA ARG A 36 0.88 -2.24 -13.82
C ARG A 36 0.96 -3.37 -12.78
N SER A 37 1.75 -4.40 -13.05
CA SER A 37 1.97 -5.53 -12.15
C SER A 37 2.45 -5.11 -10.75
N PHE A 38 3.21 -4.00 -10.65
CA PHE A 38 3.69 -3.43 -9.38
C PHE A 38 2.56 -3.10 -8.40
N LEU A 39 1.33 -2.82 -8.89
CA LEU A 39 0.19 -2.55 -8.01
C LEU A 39 -0.15 -3.73 -7.11
N ASN A 40 0.15 -4.97 -7.53
CA ASN A 40 -0.07 -6.16 -6.71
C ASN A 40 0.76 -6.12 -5.43
N ASP A 41 1.97 -5.58 -5.52
CA ASP A 41 2.89 -5.47 -4.38
C ASP A 41 2.48 -4.37 -3.40
N LEU A 42 1.66 -3.42 -3.86
CA LEU A 42 1.12 -2.33 -3.07
C LEU A 42 -0.22 -2.66 -2.39
N LEU A 43 -0.83 -3.81 -2.68
CA LEU A 43 -2.12 -4.19 -2.09
C LEU A 43 -2.01 -4.37 -0.57
N PRO A 44 -3.07 -4.10 0.21
CA PRO A 44 -3.02 -4.19 1.68
C PRO A 44 -2.64 -5.58 2.23
N TRP A 45 -2.89 -6.63 1.46
CA TRP A 45 -2.55 -8.02 1.80
C TRP A 45 -1.24 -8.49 1.16
N SER A 46 -0.52 -7.62 0.44
CA SER A 46 0.71 -7.99 -0.24
C SER A 46 1.77 -8.44 0.79
N PRO A 47 2.44 -9.58 0.56
CA PRO A 47 3.56 -10.01 1.37
C PRO A 47 4.80 -9.13 1.17
N ASN A 48 4.85 -8.33 0.09
CA ASN A 48 5.99 -7.51 -0.30
C ASN A 48 6.00 -6.12 0.37
N LEU A 49 5.04 -5.84 1.23
CA LEU A 49 4.98 -4.59 1.99
C LEU A 49 6.12 -4.51 3.04
N PRO A 50 6.74 -3.33 3.25
CA PRO A 50 7.78 -3.15 4.25
C PRO A 50 7.35 -3.51 5.68
N ASP A 51 8.22 -4.12 6.48
CA ASP A 51 7.89 -4.58 7.84
C ASP A 51 7.38 -3.47 8.77
N GLY A 52 7.89 -2.24 8.60
CA GLY A 52 7.56 -1.09 9.44
C GLY A 52 6.09 -0.64 9.37
N ILE A 53 5.37 -0.98 8.31
CA ILE A 53 4.00 -0.50 8.10
C ILE A 53 2.93 -1.42 8.69
N ARG A 54 3.31 -2.62 9.12
CA ARG A 54 2.41 -3.55 9.83
C ARG A 54 2.36 -3.20 11.32
N LYS A 55 1.21 -3.47 11.95
CA LYS A 55 1.07 -3.39 13.41
C LYS A 55 1.88 -4.55 14.02
N ASN A 56 2.72 -4.23 15.00
CA ASN A 56 3.40 -5.22 15.84
C ASN A 56 2.40 -5.92 16.77
#